data_AF-A0A2W1NH18-F1
#
_entry.id   AF-A0A2W1NH18-F1
#
_cell.length_a   1.000
_cell.length_b   1.000
_cell.length_c   1.000
_cell.angle_alpha   90.00
_cell.angle_beta   90.00
_cell.angle_gamma   90.00
#
_symmetry.space_group_name_H-M   'P 1'
#
loop_
_entity.id
_entity.type
_entity.pdbx_description
1 polymer ?
#
loop_
_entity_poly.entity_id
_entity_poly.type
_entity_poly.pdbx_seq_one_letter_code
_entity_poly.pdbx_strand_id
1 'polypeptide(L)'
;MITSVYHAIFNKKTSPLNIHHNFKVTKLLHYDMIYVYHHIQEGTVVDLTLDETLYIGEIRFKVTFKSFHLGFIHIPKHIHHMFNQVKQLNGTVSSILKEKYLPIQHLDIKVVQTVFKQVS
;
A
#
# COMPACT_ATOMS: atom_id res chain seq x y z
N MET A 1 53.10 8.43 28.56
CA MET A 1 52.19 9.41 29.20
C MET A 1 51.69 10.37 28.14
N ILE A 2 50.45 10.86 28.31
CA ILE A 2 49.71 11.88 27.52
C ILE A 2 48.95 11.28 26.31
N THR A 3 47.63 11.36 26.09
CA THR A 3 46.42 11.67 26.88
C THR A 3 45.24 11.13 26.06
N SER A 4 44.26 10.50 26.72
CA SER A 4 42.96 10.13 26.15
C SER A 4 42.11 11.38 25.84
N VAL A 5 41.53 11.50 24.64
CA VAL A 5 40.37 12.38 24.42
C VAL A 5 39.35 11.72 23.48
N TYR A 6 38.28 11.21 24.10
CA TYR A 6 36.89 11.21 23.66
C TYR A 6 36.58 11.42 22.17
N HIS A 7 36.01 10.40 21.53
CA HIS A 7 34.87 10.57 20.62
C HIS A 7 33.74 9.65 21.05
N ALA A 8 32.94 10.18 21.97
CA ALA A 8 31.64 9.65 22.30
C ALA A 8 30.60 10.27 21.35
N ILE A 9 29.66 9.43 20.92
CA ILE A 9 28.28 9.74 20.52
C ILE A 9 28.06 10.26 19.09
N PHE A 10 27.46 9.39 18.27
CA PHE A 10 26.20 9.72 17.59
C PHE A 10 25.42 8.43 17.31
N ASN A 11 24.81 7.85 18.34
CA ASN A 11 23.76 6.85 18.14
C ASN A 11 22.42 7.59 18.04
N LYS A 12 22.16 8.25 16.90
CA LYS A 12 20.84 8.84 16.62
C LYS A 12 19.87 7.68 16.45
N LYS A 13 19.03 7.42 17.46
CA LYS A 13 17.84 6.56 17.34
C LYS A 13 16.97 7.13 16.21
N THR A 14 17.01 6.51 15.05
CA THR A 14 16.08 6.81 13.95
C THR A 14 14.75 6.14 14.26
N SER A 15 13.71 6.94 14.50
CA SER A 15 12.35 6.42 14.66
C SER A 15 11.74 6.15 13.26
N PRO A 16 11.16 4.97 13.03
CA PRO A 16 10.43 4.71 11.78
C PRO A 16 9.24 5.66 11.63
N LEU A 17 9.12 6.33 10.48
CA LEU A 17 7.93 7.11 10.13
C LEU A 17 7.01 6.23 9.30
N ASN A 18 5.80 6.01 9.77
CA ASN A 18 4.78 5.30 8.99
C ASN A 18 3.96 6.31 8.18
N ILE A 19 4.02 6.20 6.87
CA ILE A 19 3.23 7.00 5.93
C ILE A 19 2.06 6.14 5.46
N HIS A 20 0.86 6.70 5.53
CA HIS A 20 -0.37 6.04 5.14
C HIS A 20 -0.85 6.63 3.81
N HIS A 21 -1.01 5.77 2.80
CA HIS A 21 -1.59 6.15 1.51
C HIS A 21 -2.90 5.40 1.32
N ASN A 22 -3.96 6.09 0.89
CA ASN A 22 -5.22 5.47 0.50
C ASN A 22 -5.35 5.50 -1.02
N PHE A 23 -5.63 4.34 -1.62
CA PHE A 23 -5.80 4.20 -3.06
C PHE A 23 -7.17 3.59 -3.36
N LYS A 24 -7.87 4.19 -4.31
CA LYS A 24 -9.12 3.66 -4.85
C LYS A 24 -8.84 2.44 -5.72
N VAL A 25 -9.59 1.37 -5.51
CA VAL A 25 -9.57 0.20 -6.39
C VAL A 25 -10.45 0.45 -7.61
N THR A 26 -9.89 0.21 -8.79
CA THR A 26 -10.57 0.33 -10.08
C THR A 26 -10.88 -1.03 -10.67
N LYS A 27 -11.85 -1.06 -11.60
CA LYS A 27 -12.34 -2.29 -12.27
C LYS A 27 -12.90 -3.36 -11.32
N LEU A 28 -13.43 -2.95 -10.17
CA LEU A 28 -14.01 -3.84 -9.15
C LEU A 28 -15.00 -4.87 -9.72
N LEU A 29 -15.91 -4.42 -10.58
CA LEU A 29 -16.97 -5.27 -11.14
C LEU A 29 -16.52 -6.16 -12.32
N HIS A 30 -15.27 -6.04 -12.77
CA HIS A 30 -14.78 -6.76 -13.96
C HIS A 30 -14.11 -8.09 -13.63
N TYR A 31 -13.89 -8.36 -12.34
CA TYR A 31 -13.17 -9.53 -11.85
C TYR A 31 -14.00 -10.26 -10.79
N ASP A 32 -13.33 -10.85 -9.81
CA ASP A 32 -13.93 -11.83 -8.90
C ASP A 32 -14.69 -11.20 -7.72
N MET A 33 -14.77 -9.86 -7.64
CA MET A 33 -15.41 -9.14 -6.53
C MET A 33 -16.83 -9.63 -6.25
N ILE A 34 -17.62 -9.93 -7.29
CA ILE A 34 -19.00 -10.40 -7.15
C ILE A 34 -19.12 -11.71 -6.36
N TYR A 35 -18.07 -12.53 -6.34
CA TYR A 35 -18.05 -13.80 -5.61
C TYR A 35 -17.68 -13.65 -4.14
N VAL A 36 -16.90 -12.61 -3.80
CA VAL A 36 -16.27 -12.49 -2.47
C VAL A 36 -16.63 -11.23 -1.69
N TYR A 37 -17.43 -10.33 -2.25
CA TYR A 37 -17.77 -9.06 -1.60
C TYR A 37 -18.36 -9.21 -0.19
N HIS A 38 -19.05 -10.32 0.09
CA HIS A 38 -19.65 -10.61 1.40
C HIS A 38 -18.61 -11.00 2.46
N HIS A 39 -17.38 -11.33 2.05
CA HIS A 39 -16.25 -11.59 2.94
C HIS A 39 -15.34 -10.38 3.14
N ILE A 40 -15.58 -9.29 2.39
CA ILE A 40 -14.76 -8.09 2.43
C ILE A 40 -15.45 -7.04 3.29
N GLN A 41 -14.73 -6.60 4.32
CA GLN A 41 -15.13 -5.54 5.24
C GLN A 41 -13.96 -4.59 5.52
N GLU A 42 -14.23 -3.42 6.09
CA GLU A 42 -13.16 -2.54 6.57
C GLU A 42 -12.24 -3.30 7.54
N GLY A 43 -10.94 -3.06 7.44
CA GLY A 43 -9.92 -3.82 8.19
C GLY A 43 -9.48 -5.13 7.52
N THR A 44 -10.13 -5.57 6.45
CA THR A 44 -9.71 -6.77 5.70
C THR A 44 -8.32 -6.55 5.09
N VAL A 45 -7.43 -7.52 5.26
CA VAL A 45 -6.10 -7.50 4.62
C VAL A 45 -6.21 -8.03 3.19
N VAL A 46 -5.57 -7.34 2.26
CA VAL A 46 -5.48 -7.72 0.84
C VAL A 46 -4.03 -7.75 0.40
N ASP A 47 -3.73 -8.60 -0.57
CA ASP A 47 -2.42 -8.68 -1.20
C ASP A 47 -2.38 -7.74 -2.40
N LEU A 48 -1.28 -7.01 -2.54
CA LEU A 48 -1.01 -6.09 -3.64
C LEU A 48 0.23 -6.59 -4.36
N THR A 49 0.08 -7.03 -5.62
CA THR A 49 1.19 -7.53 -6.44
C THR A 49 1.42 -6.59 -7.61
N LEU A 50 2.68 -6.25 -7.86
CA LEU A 50 3.08 -5.43 -9.00
C LEU A 50 2.58 -6.09 -10.29
N ASP A 51 1.83 -5.34 -11.09
CA ASP A 51 1.25 -5.81 -12.35
C ASP A 51 2.00 -5.20 -13.54
N GLU A 52 1.98 -3.88 -13.67
CA GLU A 52 2.73 -3.18 -14.72
C GLU A 52 3.14 -1.75 -14.30
N THR A 53 4.10 -1.20 -15.02
CA THR A 53 4.35 0.25 -15.05
C THR A 53 3.75 0.82 -16.32
N LEU A 54 2.76 1.70 -16.18
CA LEU A 54 2.06 2.34 -17.30
C LEU A 54 2.97 3.34 -18.03
N TYR A 55 2.70 3.58 -19.32
CA TYR A 55 3.45 4.55 -20.15
C TYR A 55 3.46 5.97 -19.57
N ILE A 56 2.43 6.34 -18.82
CA ILE A 56 2.33 7.64 -18.13
C ILE A 56 3.21 7.74 -16.87
N GLY A 57 3.89 6.64 -16.48
CA GLY A 57 4.80 6.58 -15.35
C GLY A 57 4.12 6.25 -14.01
N GLU A 58 2.87 5.80 -14.04
CA GLU A 58 2.16 5.24 -12.88
C GLU A 58 2.48 3.75 -12.72
N ILE A 59 2.55 3.26 -11.48
CA ILE A 59 2.58 1.81 -11.24
C ILE A 59 1.16 1.32 -11.01
N ARG A 60 0.81 0.21 -11.64
CA ARG A 60 -0.39 -0.55 -11.33
C ARG A 60 -0.07 -1.76 -10.45
N PHE A 61 -0.79 -1.90 -9.35
CA PHE A 61 -0.79 -3.10 -8.52
C PHE A 61 -2.13 -3.82 -8.66
N LYS A 62 -2.06 -5.14 -8.85
CA LYS A 62 -3.20 -6.04 -8.77
C LYS A 62 -3.58 -6.26 -7.30
N VAL A 63 -4.85 -6.12 -6.99
CA VAL A 63 -5.43 -6.36 -5.66
C VAL A 63 -6.03 -7.76 -5.62
N THR A 64 -5.57 -8.60 -4.70
CA THR A 64 -6.11 -9.94 -4.49
C THR A 64 -6.53 -10.19 -3.04
N PHE A 65 -7.62 -10.93 -2.85
CA PHE A 65 -8.04 -11.45 -1.55
C PHE A 65 -8.21 -12.96 -1.66
N LYS A 66 -7.43 -13.74 -0.92
CA LYS A 66 -7.47 -15.23 -0.99
C LYS A 66 -7.44 -15.75 -2.43
N SER A 67 -6.53 -15.21 -3.24
CA SER A 67 -6.38 -15.49 -4.68
C SER A 67 -7.46 -14.92 -5.62
N PHE A 68 -8.57 -14.38 -5.09
CA PHE A 68 -9.58 -13.70 -5.91
C PHE A 68 -9.09 -12.33 -6.33
N HIS A 69 -9.13 -12.04 -7.63
CA HIS A 69 -8.74 -10.76 -8.18
C HIS A 69 -9.88 -9.75 -7.98
N LEU A 70 -9.62 -8.71 -7.19
CA LEU A 70 -10.60 -7.69 -6.87
C LEU A 70 -10.56 -6.52 -7.87
N GLY A 71 -9.38 -6.16 -8.37
CA GLY A 71 -9.17 -5.07 -9.30
C GLY A 71 -7.75 -4.52 -9.18
N PHE A 72 -7.58 -3.22 -9.44
CA PHE A 72 -6.25 -2.59 -9.41
C PHE A 72 -6.22 -1.31 -8.60
N ILE A 73 -5.07 -1.01 -7.99
CA ILE A 73 -4.72 0.33 -7.53
C ILE A 73 -3.64 0.92 -8.42
N HIS A 74 -3.62 2.26 -8.51
CA HIS A 74 -2.65 3.01 -9.29
C HIS A 74 -1.86 3.90 -8.34
N ILE A 75 -0.53 3.79 -8.40
CA ILE A 75 0.40 4.62 -7.66
C ILE A 75 0.80 5.78 -8.56
N PRO A 76 0.45 7.03 -8.18
CA PRO A 76 0.80 8.21 -8.95
C PRO A 76 2.31 8.37 -9.11
N LYS A 77 2.73 8.91 -10.26
CA LYS A 77 4.15 9.16 -10.60
C LYS A 77 4.92 9.92 -9.51
N HIS A 78 4.30 10.87 -8.81
CA HIS A 78 4.97 11.71 -7.82
C HIS A 78 5.43 10.94 -6.56
N ILE A 79 4.76 9.84 -6.20
CA ILE A 79 5.17 8.94 -5.10
C ILE A 79 5.77 7.63 -5.59
N HIS A 80 5.95 7.44 -6.89
CA HIS A 80 6.47 6.21 -7.49
C HIS A 80 7.82 5.77 -6.88
N HIS A 81 8.74 6.70 -6.63
CA HIS A 81 10.05 6.38 -6.03
C HIS A 81 9.94 5.60 -4.70
N MET A 82 8.83 5.75 -3.99
CA MET A 82 8.57 5.04 -2.74
C MET A 82 8.18 3.57 -2.97
N PHE A 83 7.72 3.20 -4.17
CA PHE A 83 7.18 1.88 -4.52
C PHE A 83 7.96 1.14 -5.62
N ASN A 84 8.93 1.79 -6.26
CA ASN A 84 9.61 1.31 -7.48
C ASN A 84 10.35 -0.04 -7.34
N GLN A 85 10.69 -0.45 -6.11
CA GLN A 85 11.35 -1.73 -5.83
C GLN A 85 10.41 -2.78 -5.21
N VAL A 86 9.15 -2.42 -5.00
CA VAL A 86 8.19 -3.25 -4.28
C VAL A 86 7.43 -4.12 -5.28
N LYS A 87 7.74 -5.41 -5.30
CA LYS A 87 7.01 -6.39 -6.14
C LYS A 87 5.71 -6.87 -5.51
N GLN A 88 5.66 -6.88 -4.18
CA GLN A 88 4.50 -7.31 -3.41
C GLN A 88 4.44 -6.53 -2.11
N LEU A 89 3.24 -6.17 -1.69
CA LEU A 89 2.97 -5.53 -0.42
C LEU A 89 1.55 -5.87 0.05
N ASN A 90 1.25 -5.56 1.32
CA ASN A 90 -0.07 -5.79 1.87
C ASN A 90 -0.79 -4.45 2.04
N GLY A 91 -2.09 -4.48 1.78
CA GLY A 91 -3.00 -3.37 2.04
C GLY A 91 -4.06 -3.76 3.06
N THR A 92 -4.73 -2.76 3.60
CA THR A 92 -5.91 -2.95 4.44
C THR A 92 -7.06 -2.17 3.85
N VAL A 93 -8.23 -2.80 3.71
CA VAL A 93 -9.45 -2.09 3.30
C VAL A 93 -9.75 -0.98 4.30
N SER A 94 -9.76 0.27 3.85
CA SER A 94 -10.03 1.44 4.69
C SER A 94 -11.42 1.99 4.56
N SER A 95 -12.08 1.76 3.43
CA SER A 95 -13.46 2.20 3.18
C SER A 95 -14.12 1.28 2.14
N ILE A 96 -15.43 1.05 2.32
CA ILE A 96 -16.28 0.33 1.38
C ILE A 96 -17.57 1.12 1.18
N LEU A 97 -17.92 1.40 -0.07
CA LEU A 97 -19.27 1.82 -0.44
C LEU A 97 -20.01 0.63 -1.05
N LYS A 98 -21.07 0.19 -0.35
CA LYS A 98 -22.02 -0.80 -0.84
C LYS A 98 -23.44 -0.37 -0.50
N GLU A 99 -24.35 -0.55 -1.44
CA GLU A 99 -25.78 -0.41 -1.20
C GLU A 99 -26.38 -1.77 -0.85
N LYS A 100 -27.53 -1.74 -0.16
CA LYS A 100 -28.22 -2.97 0.24
C LYS A 100 -28.53 -3.80 -1.02
N TYR A 101 -28.09 -5.06 -1.02
CA TYR A 101 -28.27 -6.00 -2.14
C TYR A 101 -27.48 -5.72 -3.43
N LEU A 102 -26.59 -4.72 -3.43
CA LEU A 102 -25.73 -4.44 -4.59
C LEU A 102 -24.27 -4.82 -4.31
N PRO A 103 -23.50 -5.19 -5.36
CA PRO A 103 -22.06 -5.37 -5.24
C PRO A 103 -21.36 -4.10 -4.72
N ILE A 104 -20.14 -4.27 -4.19
CA ILE A 104 -19.29 -3.16 -3.76
C ILE A 104 -19.02 -2.23 -4.95
N GLN A 105 -19.42 -0.97 -4.82
CA GLN A 105 -19.24 0.05 -5.84
C GLN A 105 -17.91 0.77 -5.68
N HIS A 106 -17.47 0.98 -4.43
CA HIS A 106 -16.20 1.61 -4.11
C HIS A 106 -15.46 0.83 -3.02
N LEU A 107 -14.15 0.71 -3.20
CA LEU A 107 -13.24 0.08 -2.27
C LEU A 107 -11.97 0.93 -2.23
N ASP A 108 -11.59 1.39 -1.05
CA ASP A 108 -10.32 2.06 -0.82
C ASP A 108 -9.39 1.16 -0.01
N ILE A 109 -8.13 1.10 -0.42
CA ILE A 109 -7.07 0.33 0.23
C ILE A 109 -6.06 1.28 0.84
N LYS A 110 -5.88 1.15 2.15
CA LYS A 110 -4.78 1.77 2.89
C LYS A 110 -3.52 0.93 2.75
N VAL A 111 -2.46 1.56 2.28
CA VAL A 111 -1.11 1.02 2.25
C VAL A 111 -0.27 1.76 3.27
N VAL A 112 0.43 1.02 4.13
CA VAL A 112 1.35 1.58 5.13
C VAL A 112 2.77 1.35 4.65
N GLN A 113 3.55 2.43 4.59
CA GLN A 113 4.97 2.33 4.31
C GLN A 113 5.77 2.89 5.46
N THR A 114 6.75 2.11 5.92
CA THR A 114 7.71 2.58 6.92
C THR A 114 8.91 3.19 6.23
N VAL A 115 9.14 4.48 6.45
CA VAL A 115 10.29 5.23 5.95
C VAL A 115 11.22 5.55 7.12
N PHE A 116 12.50 5.25 6.94
CA PHE A 116 13.53 5.63 7.92
C PHE A 116 14.03 7.03 7.59
N LYS A 117 13.68 8.01 8.43
CA LYS A 117 14.20 9.37 8.30
C LYS A 117 15.64 9.41 8.83
N GLN A 118 16.62 9.59 7.94
CA GLN A 118 17.93 10.06 8.36
C GLN A 118 17.82 11.55 8.69
N VAL A 119 18.02 11.90 9.96
CA VAL A 119 18.17 13.30 10.36
C VAL A 119 19.67 13.56 10.40
N SER A 120 20.20 14.26 9.40
CA SER A 120 21.57 14.79 9.41
C SER A 120 21.77 15.71 10.61
#